data_AF-A0AA35RR97-F1
#
_entry.id   AF-A0AA35RR97-F1
#
_cell.length_a   1.000
_cell.length_b   1.000
_cell.length_c   1.000
_cell.angle_alpha   90.00
_cell.angle_beta   90.00
_cell.angle_gamma   90.00
#
_symmetry.space_group_name_H-M   'P 1'
#
loop_
_entity.id
_entity.type
_entity.pdbx_description
1 polymer ?
#
loop_
_entity_poly.entity_id
_entity_poly.type
_entity_poly.pdbx_seq_one_letter_code
_entity_poly.pdbx_strand_id
1 'polypeptide(L)'
;MAEGGEGDSGLIVASVPEGQRKLMCIQYPGFVDNVDRAINSLGGMKSIEKVYYEKTHVLEARLRPEDRFCKPVVGRSLPVTNLLLALVSYYFTNGPWKMLWVRLGYDPRSTPDSKRYQCLDYRLPREIAAVSTLEARRSKLRKGLIYAGSKKQDEFQLSGDSVQLAEAVADSNAPETEACPVFIAHQLPTQRQVYYQLCDLRDESLQTLLHANDGREDECSEANGWCEEGVYDQLRKMLGEMVRRTAERVEEERDWLLQTIPAQARD
;
A
#
# COMPACT_ATOMS: atom_id res chain seq x y z
N MET A 1 8.44 13.37 48.32
CA MET A 1 9.60 12.88 47.57
C MET A 1 9.05 12.01 46.46
N ALA A 2 9.08 12.54 45.24
CA ALA A 2 8.56 11.88 44.06
C ALA A 2 9.62 10.90 43.56
N GLU A 3 9.28 9.62 43.48
CA GLU A 3 10.06 8.65 42.71
C GLU A 3 9.56 8.70 41.27
N GLY A 4 10.44 9.16 40.38
CA GLY A 4 10.22 9.16 38.95
C GLY A 4 10.26 7.74 38.43
N GLY A 5 9.14 7.25 37.93
CA GLY A 5 9.09 6.05 37.10
C GLY A 5 9.67 6.37 35.72
N GLU A 6 10.87 5.87 35.46
CA GLU A 6 11.43 5.75 34.12
C GLU A 6 10.47 4.92 33.27
N GLY A 7 9.82 5.57 32.30
CA GLY A 7 9.03 4.88 31.28
C GLY A 7 9.98 4.09 30.38
N ASP A 8 10.03 2.78 30.62
CA ASP A 8 10.68 1.81 29.74
C ASP A 8 10.05 1.92 28.34
N SER A 9 10.72 2.66 27.46
CA SER A 9 10.43 2.66 26.03
C SER A 9 10.88 1.30 25.48
N GLY A 10 10.13 0.25 25.82
CA GLY A 10 10.40 -1.13 25.47
C GLY A 10 10.50 -1.27 23.96
N LEU A 11 11.73 -1.32 23.46
CA LEU A 11 12.00 -1.67 22.08
C LEU A 11 11.63 -3.15 21.95
N ILE A 12 10.55 -3.46 21.21
CA ILE A 12 10.20 -4.84 20.91
C ILE A 12 11.24 -5.34 19.91
N VAL A 13 12.23 -6.07 20.43
CA VAL A 13 13.25 -6.72 19.63
C VAL A 13 12.74 -8.10 19.25
N ALA A 14 12.29 -8.26 18.01
CA ALA A 14 12.11 -9.57 17.42
C ALA A 14 13.47 -10.03 16.85
N SER A 15 14.15 -10.97 17.52
CA SER A 15 15.36 -11.59 16.99
C SER A 15 14.99 -12.76 16.09
N VAL A 16 15.35 -12.69 14.82
CA VAL A 16 15.29 -13.86 13.93
C VAL A 16 16.61 -14.63 14.09
N PRO A 17 16.57 -15.94 14.42
CA PRO A 17 17.79 -16.73 14.54
C PRO A 17 18.65 -16.67 13.27
N GLU A 18 19.97 -16.53 13.44
CA GLU A 18 20.91 -16.51 12.33
C GLU A 18 20.77 -17.79 11.47
N GLY A 19 20.62 -17.60 10.16
CA GLY A 19 20.45 -18.71 9.20
C GLY A 19 19.00 -19.05 8.82
N GLN A 20 17.99 -18.63 9.59
CA GLN A 20 16.58 -18.84 9.24
C GLN A 20 15.98 -17.63 8.50
N ARG A 21 16.32 -17.46 7.22
CA ARG A 21 15.78 -16.38 6.36
C ARG A 21 14.42 -16.71 5.71
N LYS A 22 13.85 -17.87 6.02
CA LYS A 22 12.54 -18.30 5.52
C LYS A 22 11.60 -18.43 6.70
N LEU A 23 10.59 -17.58 6.73
CA LEU A 23 9.55 -17.56 7.74
C LEU A 23 8.23 -17.88 7.06
N MET A 24 7.29 -18.44 7.82
CA MET A 24 5.91 -18.63 7.41
C MET A 24 5.01 -18.03 8.49
N CYS A 25 4.09 -17.15 8.08
CA CYS A 25 3.03 -16.66 8.96
C CYS A 25 1.72 -17.34 8.56
N ILE A 26 1.00 -17.86 9.54
CA ILE A 26 -0.33 -18.43 9.37
C ILE A 26 -1.33 -17.40 9.88
N GLN A 27 -2.12 -16.82 8.98
CA GLN A 27 -3.26 -15.99 9.35
C GLN A 27 -4.40 -16.89 9.82
N TYR A 28 -4.57 -16.99 11.13
CA TYR A 28 -5.60 -17.83 11.72
C TYR A 28 -6.96 -17.11 11.67
N PRO A 29 -8.05 -17.75 11.22
CA PRO A 29 -9.34 -17.09 10.95
C PRO A 29 -10.16 -16.77 12.22
N GLY A 30 -9.56 -16.80 13.41
CA GLY A 30 -10.24 -16.58 14.68
C GLY A 30 -9.30 -16.09 15.79
N PHE A 31 -9.87 -15.82 16.96
CA PHE A 31 -9.10 -15.45 18.14
C PHE A 31 -8.40 -16.68 18.74
N VAL A 32 -7.13 -16.52 19.09
CA VAL A 32 -6.30 -17.60 19.64
C VAL A 32 -6.10 -17.37 21.13
N ASP A 33 -6.99 -17.95 21.94
CA ASP A 33 -6.83 -17.95 23.40
C ASP A 33 -5.89 -19.08 23.87
N ASN A 34 -5.83 -20.18 23.12
CA ASN A 34 -5.00 -21.34 23.41
C ASN A 34 -4.26 -21.79 22.14
N VAL A 35 -2.93 -21.65 22.18
CA VAL A 35 -2.04 -21.92 21.03
C VAL A 35 -2.08 -23.39 20.61
N ASP A 36 -2.09 -24.33 21.56
CA ASP A 36 -2.12 -25.76 21.26
C ASP A 36 -3.41 -26.16 20.55
N ARG A 37 -4.55 -25.61 20.99
CA ARG A 37 -5.85 -25.81 20.32
C ARG A 37 -5.83 -25.27 18.89
N ALA A 38 -5.23 -24.09 18.68
CA ALA A 38 -5.09 -23.51 17.34
C ALA A 38 -4.21 -24.40 16.44
N ILE A 39 -3.06 -24.88 16.93
CA ILE A 39 -2.19 -25.81 16.19
C ILE A 39 -2.93 -27.11 15.88
N ASN A 40 -3.66 -27.68 16.84
CA ASN A 40 -4.43 -28.91 16.64
C ASN A 40 -5.54 -28.73 15.59
N SER A 41 -6.19 -27.55 15.57
CA SER A 41 -7.20 -27.24 14.56
C SER A 41 -6.64 -27.19 13.13
N LEU A 42 -5.33 -26.95 12.96
CA LEU A 42 -4.63 -26.97 11.67
C LEU A 42 -4.14 -28.38 11.25
N GLY A 43 -4.55 -29.42 11.98
CA GLY A 43 -4.05 -30.78 11.80
C GLY A 43 -2.73 -31.06 12.53
N GLY A 44 -2.35 -30.19 13.47
CA GLY A 44 -1.14 -30.32 14.28
C GLY A 44 0.12 -29.82 13.58
N MET A 45 1.24 -29.83 14.32
CA MET A 45 2.53 -29.32 13.82
C MET A 45 3.01 -30.06 12.56
N LYS A 46 2.75 -31.36 12.46
CA LYS A 46 3.13 -32.18 11.29
C LYS A 46 2.51 -31.67 9.99
N SER A 47 1.26 -31.21 10.03
CA SER A 47 0.56 -30.65 8.87
C SER A 47 1.20 -29.33 8.43
N ILE A 48 1.53 -28.49 9.42
CA ILE A 48 2.18 -27.19 9.21
C ILE A 48 3.59 -27.37 8.62
N GLU A 49 4.39 -28.27 9.19
CA GLU A 49 5.74 -28.60 8.70
C GLU A 49 5.69 -29.17 7.28
N LYS A 50 4.72 -30.06 7.01
CA LYS A 50 4.51 -30.61 5.67
C LYS A 50 4.29 -29.50 4.64
N VAL A 51 3.37 -28.56 4.93
CA VAL A 51 3.10 -27.41 4.05
C VAL A 51 4.34 -26.56 3.83
N TYR A 52 5.13 -26.34 4.89
CA TYR A 52 6.34 -25.54 4.83
C TYR A 52 7.44 -26.18 3.96
N TYR A 53 7.73 -27.47 4.14
CA TYR A 53 8.82 -28.15 3.44
C TYR A 53 8.43 -28.63 2.04
N GLU A 54 7.25 -29.22 1.88
CA GLU A 54 6.77 -29.74 0.60
C GLU A 54 6.22 -28.63 -0.32
N LYS A 55 6.09 -27.41 0.20
CA LYS A 55 5.49 -26.25 -0.49
C LYS A 55 4.11 -26.56 -1.06
N THR A 56 3.31 -27.37 -0.36
CA THR A 56 1.92 -27.56 -0.75
C THR A 56 1.20 -26.21 -0.59
N HIS A 57 0.34 -25.85 -1.54
CA HIS A 57 -0.32 -24.55 -1.51
C HIS A 57 -1.49 -24.46 -0.53
N VAL A 58 -1.80 -25.54 0.19
CA VAL A 58 -3.05 -25.70 0.94
C VAL A 58 -2.76 -26.19 2.35
N LEU A 59 -3.20 -25.40 3.34
CA LEU A 59 -3.27 -25.79 4.74
C LEU A 59 -4.75 -25.81 5.17
N GLU A 60 -5.23 -26.93 5.71
CA GLU A 60 -6.61 -27.06 6.16
C GLU A 60 -6.74 -26.74 7.65
N ALA A 61 -7.79 -25.98 8.00
CA ALA A 61 -8.17 -25.66 9.36
C ALA A 61 -9.57 -26.20 9.67
N ARG A 62 -9.71 -27.00 10.74
CA ARG A 62 -10.97 -27.48 11.29
C ARG A 62 -11.19 -26.83 12.65
N LEU A 63 -11.92 -25.72 12.67
CA LEU A 63 -12.16 -24.93 13.88
C LEU A 63 -12.98 -25.67 14.95
N ARG A 64 -13.70 -26.73 14.56
CA ARG A 64 -14.46 -27.61 15.46
C ARG A 64 -14.11 -29.07 15.14
N PRO A 65 -12.93 -29.56 15.58
CA PRO A 65 -12.42 -30.88 15.20
C PRO A 65 -13.32 -32.03 15.67
N GLU A 66 -14.05 -31.85 16.77
CA GLU A 66 -15.00 -32.83 17.30
C GLU A 66 -16.34 -32.88 16.54
N ASP A 67 -16.68 -31.84 15.78
CA ASP A 67 -17.91 -31.82 14.99
C ASP A 67 -17.69 -32.49 13.64
N ARG A 68 -18.32 -33.66 13.45
CA ARG A 68 -18.31 -34.42 12.20
C ARG A 68 -18.78 -33.61 10.98
N PHE A 69 -19.63 -32.62 11.18
CA PHE A 69 -20.15 -31.75 10.12
C PHE A 69 -19.30 -30.49 9.92
N CYS A 70 -18.18 -30.33 10.64
CA CYS A 70 -17.28 -29.20 10.47
C CYS A 70 -16.63 -29.26 9.07
N LYS A 71 -17.04 -28.32 8.22
CA LYS A 71 -16.38 -28.09 6.93
C LYS A 71 -14.99 -27.49 7.18
N PRO A 72 -13.92 -28.03 6.55
CA PRO A 72 -12.59 -27.46 6.66
C PRO A 72 -12.53 -26.10 5.97
N VAL A 73 -11.78 -25.17 6.56
CA VAL A 73 -11.39 -23.90 5.95
C VAL A 73 -10.01 -24.10 5.34
N VAL A 74 -9.84 -23.74 4.07
CA VAL A 74 -8.57 -23.92 3.36
C VAL A 74 -7.83 -22.59 3.31
N GLY A 75 -6.62 -22.57 3.87
CA GLY A 75 -5.66 -21.49 3.72
C GLY A 75 -4.78 -21.72 2.49
N ARG A 76 -4.58 -20.65 1.71
CA ARG A 76 -3.65 -20.65 0.57
C ARG A 76 -2.30 -20.13 1.00
N SER A 77 -1.22 -20.84 0.65
CA SER A 77 0.15 -20.33 0.83
C SER A 77 0.49 -19.33 -0.27
N LEU A 78 0.85 -18.12 0.13
CA LEU A 78 1.23 -17.01 -0.75
C LEU A 78 2.60 -16.44 -0.34
N PRO A 79 3.49 -16.14 -1.29
CA PRO A 79 4.73 -15.42 -0.97
C PRO A 79 4.39 -13.99 -0.56
N VAL A 80 4.89 -13.56 0.60
CA VAL A 80 4.70 -12.20 1.10
C VAL A 80 6.02 -11.66 1.65
N THR A 81 6.28 -10.37 1.45
CA THR A 81 7.55 -9.70 1.83
C THR A 81 7.47 -9.00 3.20
N ASN A 82 6.26 -8.83 3.74
CA ASN A 82 5.97 -8.06 4.95
C ASN A 82 5.80 -8.93 6.22
N LEU A 83 6.31 -10.16 6.23
CA LEU A 83 6.21 -11.06 7.39
C LEU A 83 6.83 -10.46 8.66
N LEU A 84 8.02 -9.86 8.53
CA LEU A 84 8.70 -9.24 9.66
C LEU A 84 7.89 -8.09 10.24
N LEU A 85 7.23 -7.32 9.37
CA LEU A 85 6.37 -6.23 9.79
C LEU A 85 5.21 -6.76 10.65
N ALA A 86 4.56 -7.86 10.23
CA ALA A 86 3.50 -8.48 10.99
C ALA A 86 3.92 -9.02 12.38
N LEU A 87 5.22 -9.25 12.62
CA LEU A 87 5.73 -9.70 13.93
C LEU A 87 5.97 -8.55 14.91
N VAL A 88 6.25 -7.34 14.40
CA VAL A 88 6.63 -6.17 15.22
C VAL A 88 5.57 -5.06 15.21
N SER A 89 4.51 -5.25 14.43
CA SER A 89 3.46 -4.26 14.24
C SER A 89 2.10 -4.92 14.05
N TYR A 90 1.04 -4.14 14.24
CA TYR A 90 -0.33 -4.49 13.93
C TYR A 90 -0.88 -3.55 12.86
N TYR A 91 -1.97 -3.92 12.22
CA TYR A 91 -2.50 -3.22 11.05
C TYR A 91 -3.89 -2.64 11.31
N PHE A 92 -4.07 -1.36 10.99
CA PHE A 92 -5.38 -0.71 11.04
C PHE A 92 -6.12 -0.92 9.72
N THR A 93 -7.30 -1.55 9.77
CA THR A 93 -8.14 -1.73 8.59
C THR A 93 -9.01 -0.50 8.29
N ASN A 94 -9.37 0.26 9.34
CA ASN A 94 -10.36 1.32 9.32
C ASN A 94 -9.86 2.56 10.08
N GLY A 95 -10.58 3.67 9.95
CA GLY A 95 -10.33 4.89 10.73
C GLY A 95 -9.18 5.76 10.19
N PRO A 96 -8.68 6.70 11.01
CA PRO A 96 -7.73 7.72 10.57
C PRO A 96 -6.34 7.16 10.22
N TRP A 97 -5.98 5.99 10.76
CA TRP A 97 -4.74 5.28 10.43
C TRP A 97 -4.97 4.07 9.51
N LYS A 98 -6.10 4.03 8.78
CA LYS A 98 -6.39 2.92 7.86
C LYS A 98 -5.23 2.68 6.89
N MET A 99 -5.00 1.40 6.60
CA MET A 99 -3.92 0.92 5.74
C MET A 99 -2.50 1.11 6.29
N LEU A 100 -2.34 1.45 7.56
CA LEU A 100 -1.03 1.63 8.18
C LEU A 100 -0.66 0.47 9.12
N TRP A 101 0.61 0.13 9.08
CA TRP A 101 1.26 -0.73 10.07
C TRP A 101 1.76 0.12 11.22
N VAL A 102 1.38 -0.25 12.43
CA VAL A 102 1.67 0.47 13.66
C VAL A 102 2.45 -0.43 14.60
N ARG A 103 3.59 0.06 15.10
CA ARG A 103 4.45 -0.68 16.03
C ARG A 103 3.64 -1.21 17.21
N LEU A 104 3.87 -2.46 17.60
CA LEU A 104 3.25 -3.04 18.79
C LEU A 104 3.58 -2.21 20.05
N GLY A 105 2.60 -2.05 20.93
CA GLY A 105 2.71 -1.23 22.14
C GLY A 105 2.58 0.28 21.94
N TYR A 106 2.44 0.75 20.70
CA TYR A 106 2.14 2.16 20.39
C TYR A 106 0.70 2.28 19.90
N ASP A 107 -0.15 3.05 20.58
CA ASP A 107 -1.49 3.38 20.10
C ASP A 107 -1.52 4.84 19.61
N PRO A 108 -1.70 5.09 18.30
CA PRO A 108 -1.68 6.44 17.77
C PRO A 108 -2.86 7.29 18.29
N ARG A 109 -3.93 6.68 18.79
CA ARG A 109 -5.06 7.40 19.39
C ARG A 109 -4.76 7.95 20.78
N SER A 110 -3.61 7.59 21.37
CA SER A 110 -3.21 8.03 22.72
C SER A 110 -2.38 9.31 22.72
N THR A 111 -1.74 9.67 21.60
CA THR A 111 -0.84 10.83 21.51
C THR A 111 -1.18 11.71 20.30
N PRO A 112 -1.44 13.01 20.46
CA PRO A 112 -1.66 13.94 19.36
C PRO A 112 -0.53 13.99 18.32
N ASP A 113 0.72 13.74 18.73
CA ASP A 113 1.88 13.68 17.84
C ASP A 113 1.71 12.71 16.66
N SER A 114 0.82 11.72 16.80
CA SER A 114 0.51 10.75 15.75
C SER A 114 -0.35 11.30 14.61
N LYS A 115 -0.95 12.48 14.80
CA LYS A 115 -1.80 13.21 13.83
C LYS A 115 -1.14 13.26 12.46
N ARG A 116 0.16 13.61 12.41
CA ARG A 116 0.94 13.70 11.17
C ARG A 116 1.01 12.39 10.38
N TYR A 117 0.81 11.25 11.02
CA TYR A 117 0.86 9.93 10.36
C TYR A 117 -0.50 9.44 9.90
N GLN A 118 -1.58 10.16 10.19
CA GLN A 118 -2.91 9.81 9.70
C GLN A 118 -2.95 9.70 8.17
N CYS A 119 -3.90 8.93 7.67
CA CYS A 119 -4.06 8.53 6.29
C CYS A 119 -5.22 9.28 5.63
N LEU A 120 -4.92 9.97 4.53
CA LEU A 120 -5.87 10.63 3.64
C LEU A 120 -6.10 9.77 2.40
N ASP A 121 -7.32 9.25 2.27
CA ASP A 121 -7.79 8.59 1.06
C ASP A 121 -8.23 9.63 0.03
N TYR A 122 -7.47 9.68 -1.07
CA TYR A 122 -7.73 10.54 -2.20
C TYR A 122 -8.01 9.69 -3.44
N ARG A 123 -9.13 9.98 -4.09
CA ARG A 123 -9.55 9.30 -5.32
C ARG A 123 -9.59 10.28 -6.47
N LEU A 124 -8.82 9.99 -7.50
CA LEU A 124 -8.77 10.81 -8.70
C LEU A 124 -10.13 10.77 -9.42
N PRO A 125 -10.61 11.95 -9.89
CA PRO A 125 -11.71 12.03 -10.85
C PRO A 125 -11.45 11.16 -12.08
N ARG A 126 -12.50 10.60 -12.68
CA ARG A 126 -12.37 9.63 -13.78
C ARG A 126 -11.66 10.22 -14.99
N GLU A 127 -11.94 11.49 -15.26
CA GLU A 127 -11.44 12.26 -16.38
C GLU A 127 -9.92 12.39 -16.28
N ILE A 128 -9.43 12.79 -15.10
CA ILE A 128 -7.98 12.97 -14.85
C ILE A 128 -7.27 11.61 -14.72
N ALA A 129 -7.93 10.58 -14.18
CA ALA A 129 -7.35 9.25 -14.09
C ALA A 129 -7.01 8.67 -15.48
N ALA A 130 -7.79 8.97 -16.52
CA ALA A 130 -7.48 8.57 -17.89
C ALA A 130 -6.18 9.22 -18.38
N VAL A 131 -5.99 10.52 -18.13
CA VAL A 131 -4.76 11.25 -18.49
C VAL A 131 -3.55 10.70 -17.73
N SER A 132 -3.68 10.57 -16.40
CA SER A 132 -2.63 10.03 -15.52
C SER A 132 -2.16 8.63 -15.95
N THR A 133 -3.09 7.71 -16.24
CA THR A 133 -2.72 6.34 -16.63
C THR A 133 -1.98 6.29 -17.96
N LEU A 134 -2.33 7.15 -18.92
CA LEU A 134 -1.60 7.30 -20.17
C LEU A 134 -0.19 7.86 -19.94
N GLU A 135 -0.04 8.86 -19.07
CA GLU A 135 1.26 9.41 -18.71
C GLU A 135 2.16 8.43 -17.97
N ALA A 136 1.61 7.71 -16.98
CA ALA A 136 2.33 6.67 -16.26
C ALA A 136 2.82 5.57 -17.21
N ARG A 137 2.00 5.17 -18.21
CA ARG A 137 2.39 4.24 -19.27
C ARG A 137 3.49 4.80 -20.18
N ARG A 138 3.43 6.09 -20.54
CA ARG A 138 4.46 6.76 -21.35
C ARG A 138 5.78 6.95 -20.61
N SER A 139 5.74 7.26 -19.32
CA SER A 139 6.93 7.34 -18.45
C SER A 139 7.62 5.97 -18.35
N LYS A 140 6.84 4.87 -18.26
CA LYS A 140 7.35 3.50 -18.36
C LYS A 140 8.01 3.21 -19.71
N LEU A 141 7.39 3.63 -20.83
CA LEU A 141 7.96 3.44 -22.16
C LEU A 141 9.27 4.24 -22.35
N ARG A 142 9.34 5.48 -21.84
CA ARG A 142 10.56 6.31 -21.86
C ARG A 142 11.68 5.71 -21.00
N LYS A 143 11.36 5.21 -19.80
CA LYS A 143 12.35 4.51 -18.95
C LYS A 143 12.79 3.18 -19.56
N GLY A 144 11.89 2.45 -20.22
CA GLY A 144 12.21 1.22 -20.97
C GLY A 144 13.16 1.46 -22.14
N LEU A 145 13.05 2.60 -22.82
CA LEU A 145 13.95 2.97 -23.93
C LEU A 145 15.37 3.31 -23.47
N ILE A 146 15.56 3.77 -22.23
CA ILE A 146 16.89 4.01 -21.65
C ILE A 146 17.64 2.69 -21.36
N TYR A 147 16.92 1.61 -21.07
CA TYR A 147 17.50 0.28 -20.80
C TYR A 147 17.47 -0.67 -22.01
N ALA A 148 16.85 -0.27 -23.13
CA ALA A 148 16.84 -1.02 -24.39
C ALA A 148 18.13 -0.85 -25.23
N GLY A 149 19.19 -0.27 -24.66
CA GLY A 149 20.52 -0.16 -25.28
C GLY A 149 21.35 -1.45 -25.28
N SER A 150 20.79 -2.59 -24.89
CA SER A 150 21.48 -3.87 -25.01
C SER A 150 20.51 -5.05 -24.98
N LYS A 151 19.99 -5.44 -26.14
CA LYS A 151 19.92 -6.84 -26.57
C LYS A 151 19.47 -6.91 -28.03
N LYS A 152 20.14 -7.79 -28.76
CA LYS A 152 20.03 -8.02 -30.20
C LYS A 152 18.62 -8.41 -30.62
N GLN A 153 18.34 -8.08 -31.88
CA GLN A 153 17.20 -8.46 -32.71
C GLN A 153 16.76 -9.91 -32.51
N ASP A 154 15.46 -10.13 -32.40
CA ASP A 154 14.79 -11.23 -33.08
C ASP A 154 13.45 -10.72 -33.62
N GLU A 155 13.28 -10.89 -34.94
CA GLU A 155 12.09 -10.54 -35.70
C GLU A 155 10.91 -11.43 -35.28
N PHE A 156 9.74 -10.83 -35.04
CA PHE A 156 8.48 -11.58 -35.06
C PHE A 156 7.41 -10.81 -35.83
N GLN A 157 6.92 -11.45 -36.89
CA GLN A 157 6.02 -10.90 -37.90
C GLN A 157 4.62 -10.65 -37.33
N LEU A 158 4.05 -9.48 -37.68
CA LEU A 158 2.65 -9.15 -37.45
C LEU A 158 1.75 -9.88 -38.46
N SER A 159 0.72 -10.56 -37.95
CA SER A 159 -0.49 -10.83 -38.71
C SER A 159 -1.74 -10.71 -37.83
N GLY A 160 -2.69 -9.91 -38.32
CA GLY A 160 -4.14 -10.11 -38.21
C GLY A 160 -4.81 -9.99 -36.85
N ASP A 161 -5.46 -8.85 -36.62
CA ASP A 161 -6.77 -8.66 -36.00
C ASP A 161 -7.31 -9.75 -35.06
N SER A 162 -7.34 -9.46 -33.76
CA SER A 162 -8.56 -9.64 -32.94
C SER A 162 -8.40 -8.96 -31.58
N VAL A 163 -9.38 -8.13 -31.25
CA VAL A 163 -9.55 -7.48 -29.94
C VAL A 163 -9.81 -8.56 -28.89
N GLN A 164 -8.82 -8.85 -28.04
CA GLN A 164 -9.06 -9.58 -26.79
C GLN A 164 -8.35 -8.88 -25.62
N LEU A 165 -9.20 -8.47 -24.68
CA LEU A 165 -8.87 -7.95 -23.37
C LEU A 165 -8.13 -9.03 -22.58
N ALA A 166 -6.80 -9.04 -22.67
CA ALA A 166 -5.96 -9.99 -21.95
C ALA A 166 -5.20 -9.28 -20.83
N GLU A 167 -5.54 -9.65 -19.59
CA GLU A 167 -4.70 -9.50 -18.41
C GLU A 167 -3.35 -10.17 -18.69
N ALA A 168 -2.39 -9.37 -19.15
CA ALA A 168 -1.04 -9.85 -19.41
C ALA A 168 -0.29 -9.98 -18.09
N VAL A 169 -0.19 -11.23 -17.66
CA VAL A 169 0.93 -11.89 -16.97
C VAL A 169 2.06 -10.91 -16.60
N ALA A 170 2.13 -10.60 -15.31
CA ALA A 170 3.20 -9.83 -14.72
C ALA A 170 4.54 -10.51 -14.99
N ASP A 171 5.33 -9.91 -15.88
CA ASP A 171 6.74 -10.23 -16.06
C ASP A 171 7.49 -9.84 -14.77
N SER A 172 8.02 -10.85 -14.09
CA SER A 172 8.67 -10.77 -12.78
C SER A 172 10.01 -10.02 -12.75
N ASN A 173 10.40 -9.35 -13.85
CA ASN A 173 11.65 -8.58 -13.97
C ASN A 173 11.48 -7.12 -14.41
N ALA A 174 10.25 -6.58 -14.47
CA ALA A 174 10.10 -5.13 -14.55
C ALA A 174 10.54 -4.52 -13.20
N PRO A 175 11.38 -3.46 -13.17
CA PRO A 175 11.61 -2.74 -11.92
C PRO A 175 10.26 -2.27 -11.40
N GLU A 176 9.89 -2.78 -10.22
CA GLU A 176 8.70 -2.32 -9.50
C GLU A 176 8.74 -0.80 -9.53
N THR A 177 7.80 -0.20 -10.23
CA THR A 177 7.73 1.25 -10.30
C THR A 177 7.42 1.67 -8.88
N GLU A 178 8.42 2.20 -8.15
CA GLU A 178 8.25 2.71 -6.79
C GLU A 178 6.95 3.52 -6.77
N ALA A 179 5.94 2.95 -6.12
CA ALA A 179 4.66 3.60 -5.99
C ALA A 179 4.93 4.88 -5.20
N CYS A 180 4.81 6.03 -5.85
CA CYS A 180 5.15 7.32 -5.26
C CYS A 180 4.23 7.53 -4.04
N PRO A 181 4.72 7.32 -2.80
CA PRO A 181 3.89 7.43 -1.61
C PRO A 181 3.75 8.89 -1.16
N VAL A 182 4.51 9.78 -1.80
CA VAL A 182 4.59 11.21 -1.50
C VAL A 182 3.77 11.98 -2.52
N PHE A 183 2.95 12.91 -2.07
CA PHE A 183 2.33 13.87 -2.97
C PHE A 183 3.39 14.86 -3.45
N ILE A 184 3.66 14.86 -4.75
CA ILE A 184 4.54 15.83 -5.39
C ILE A 184 3.67 16.82 -6.13
N ALA A 185 3.63 18.07 -5.64
CA ALA A 185 3.00 19.16 -6.37
C ALA A 185 3.56 19.19 -7.79
N HIS A 186 2.67 19.35 -8.79
CA HIS A 186 3.00 19.37 -10.22
C HIS A 186 3.24 18.00 -10.89
N GLN A 187 2.95 16.88 -10.22
CA GLN A 187 2.94 15.55 -10.84
C GLN A 187 1.58 14.87 -10.65
N LEU A 188 1.05 14.25 -11.70
CA LEU A 188 -0.18 13.48 -11.58
C LEU A 188 0.07 12.18 -10.81
N PRO A 189 -0.78 11.81 -9.83
CA PRO A 189 -0.66 10.54 -9.15
C PRO A 189 -0.81 9.37 -10.13
N THR A 190 -0.01 8.32 -10.00
CA THR A 190 0.04 7.20 -10.96
C THR A 190 -1.08 6.17 -10.79
N GLN A 191 -1.78 6.21 -9.65
CA GLN A 191 -2.89 5.33 -9.30
C GLN A 191 -4.16 6.15 -9.09
N ARG A 192 -5.32 5.56 -9.39
CA ARG A 192 -6.61 6.24 -9.25
C ARG A 192 -7.02 6.46 -7.79
N GLN A 193 -6.63 5.57 -6.89
CA GLN A 193 -6.86 5.70 -5.47
C GLN A 193 -5.50 5.70 -4.78
N VAL A 194 -5.25 6.73 -3.99
CA VAL A 194 -3.97 6.95 -3.31
C VAL A 194 -4.24 7.26 -1.85
N TYR A 195 -3.42 6.67 -0.99
CA TYR A 195 -3.46 6.87 0.45
C TYR A 195 -2.22 7.67 0.84
N TYR A 196 -2.40 8.95 1.16
CA TYR A 196 -1.31 9.82 1.59
C TYR A 196 -1.24 9.86 3.11
N GLN A 197 -0.04 9.80 3.68
CA GLN A 197 0.13 10.22 5.07
C GLN A 197 0.13 11.75 5.14
N LEU A 198 -0.43 12.33 6.20
CA LEU A 198 -0.53 13.80 6.30
C LEU A 198 0.85 14.47 6.29
N CYS A 199 1.89 13.82 6.82
CA CYS A 199 3.28 14.29 6.76
C CYS A 199 3.88 14.29 5.35
N ASP A 200 3.29 13.57 4.39
CA ASP A 200 3.75 13.52 3.00
C ASP A 200 3.06 14.56 2.11
N LEU A 201 2.08 15.30 2.65
CA LEU A 201 1.40 16.39 1.96
C LEU A 201 2.21 17.69 2.07
N ARG A 202 3.35 17.77 1.38
CA ARG A 202 4.35 18.84 1.60
C ARG A 202 3.96 20.25 1.12
N ASP A 203 2.78 20.43 0.55
CA ASP A 203 2.32 21.74 0.08
C ASP A 203 1.99 22.68 1.25
N GLU A 204 2.43 23.94 1.17
CA GLU A 204 2.27 24.94 2.24
C GLU A 204 0.80 25.18 2.61
N SER A 205 -0.09 25.22 1.62
CA SER A 205 -1.51 25.46 1.87
C SER A 205 -2.17 24.28 2.56
N LEU A 206 -1.79 23.05 2.21
CA LEU A 206 -2.26 21.83 2.89
C LEU A 206 -1.74 21.76 4.33
N GLN A 207 -0.44 22.04 4.53
CA GLN A 207 0.16 22.03 5.87
C GLN A 207 -0.44 23.13 6.76
N THR A 208 -0.73 24.31 6.23
CA THR A 208 -1.41 25.38 6.97
C THR A 208 -2.76 24.92 7.51
N LEU A 209 -3.54 24.22 6.69
CA LEU A 209 -4.83 23.66 7.11
C LEU A 209 -4.67 22.55 8.17
N LEU A 210 -3.66 21.67 8.00
CA LEU A 210 -3.38 20.59 8.94
C LEU A 210 -2.96 21.09 10.32
N HIS A 211 -2.17 22.16 10.36
CA HIS A 211 -1.65 22.76 11.58
C HIS A 211 -2.62 23.74 12.26
N ALA A 212 -3.83 23.94 11.71
CA ALA A 212 -4.80 24.91 12.21
C ALA A 212 -5.29 24.60 13.64
N ASN A 213 -5.34 23.33 14.02
CA ASN A 213 -5.76 22.88 15.34
C ASN A 213 -4.60 22.35 16.21
N ASP A 214 -3.35 22.65 15.84
CA ASP A 214 -2.19 22.29 16.66
C ASP A 214 -2.28 22.94 18.06
N GLY A 215 -2.02 22.13 19.08
CA GLY A 215 -2.16 22.50 20.49
C GLY A 215 -3.61 22.51 21.00
N ARG A 216 -4.58 22.12 20.17
CA ARG A 216 -6.01 21.99 20.52
C ARG A 216 -6.55 20.60 20.21
N GLU A 217 -5.66 19.60 20.13
CA GLU A 217 -6.01 18.19 19.92
C GLU A 217 -6.41 17.51 21.24
N ASP A 218 -7.54 17.92 21.80
CA ASP A 218 -8.00 17.42 23.10
C ASP A 218 -8.60 16.00 23.02
N GLU A 219 -9.19 15.63 21.88
CA GLU A 219 -9.86 14.33 21.68
C GLU A 219 -9.56 13.72 20.31
N CYS A 220 -9.36 12.40 20.28
CA CYS A 220 -9.15 11.62 19.06
C CYS A 220 -10.47 10.99 18.58
N SER A 221 -11.05 11.53 17.51
CA SER A 221 -12.27 11.02 16.86
C SER A 221 -12.03 9.72 16.08
N GLU A 222 -13.02 8.83 16.03
CA GLU A 222 -12.98 7.63 15.17
C GLU A 222 -12.96 7.95 13.67
N ALA A 223 -13.51 9.09 13.26
CA ALA A 223 -13.61 9.48 11.85
C ALA A 223 -12.41 10.32 11.40
N ASN A 224 -12.02 11.31 12.21
CA ASN A 224 -11.03 12.33 11.84
C ASN A 224 -9.72 12.23 12.64
N GLY A 225 -9.64 11.33 13.61
CA GLY A 225 -8.48 11.22 14.50
C GLY A 225 -8.31 12.51 15.28
N TRP A 226 -7.10 13.07 15.23
CA TRP A 226 -6.72 14.32 15.86
C TRP A 226 -6.97 15.56 14.99
N CYS A 227 -7.52 15.39 13.79
CA CYS A 227 -7.88 16.52 12.94
C CYS A 227 -9.26 17.07 13.31
N GLU A 228 -9.43 18.38 13.18
CA GLU A 228 -10.74 19.03 13.28
C GLU A 228 -11.72 18.52 12.19
N GLU A 229 -13.01 18.59 12.49
CA GLU A 229 -14.05 18.12 11.57
C GLU A 229 -14.00 18.87 10.23
N GLY A 230 -14.15 18.14 9.12
CA GLY A 230 -14.14 18.72 7.78
C GLY A 230 -12.76 19.01 7.19
N VAL A 231 -11.67 18.92 7.97
CA VAL A 231 -10.29 19.09 7.45
C VAL A 231 -10.01 18.12 6.30
N TYR A 232 -10.41 16.86 6.44
CA TYR A 232 -10.24 15.84 5.40
C TYR A 232 -10.91 16.22 4.07
N ASP A 233 -12.11 16.80 4.11
CA ASP A 233 -12.83 17.18 2.90
C ASP A 233 -12.24 18.43 2.24
N GLN A 234 -11.80 19.37 3.06
CA GLN A 234 -11.06 20.54 2.59
C GLN A 234 -9.74 20.14 1.92
N LEU A 235 -8.97 19.21 2.52
CA LEU A 235 -7.75 18.65 1.93
C LEU A 235 -8.03 17.98 0.57
N ARG A 236 -9.08 17.14 0.49
CA ARG A 236 -9.47 16.49 -0.77
C ARG A 236 -9.83 17.52 -1.85
N LYS A 237 -10.52 18.58 -1.48
CA LYS A 237 -10.88 19.67 -2.40
C LYS A 237 -9.64 20.38 -2.92
N MET A 238 -8.73 20.77 -2.03
CA MET A 238 -7.47 21.45 -2.39
C MET A 238 -6.58 20.57 -3.27
N LEU A 239 -6.38 19.30 -2.90
CA LEU A 239 -5.68 18.32 -3.73
C LEU A 239 -6.34 18.16 -5.10
N GLY A 240 -7.67 18.09 -5.14
CA GLY A 240 -8.45 18.02 -6.37
C GLY A 240 -8.18 19.19 -7.31
N GLU A 241 -8.11 20.41 -6.77
CA GLU A 241 -7.77 21.61 -7.53
C GLU A 241 -6.33 21.60 -8.04
N MET A 242 -5.36 21.23 -7.19
CA MET A 242 -3.95 21.12 -7.58
C MET A 242 -3.73 20.07 -8.68
N VAL A 243 -4.38 18.91 -8.55
CA VAL A 243 -4.33 17.82 -9.52
C VAL A 243 -4.99 18.24 -10.83
N ARG A 244 -6.12 18.97 -10.80
CA ARG A 244 -6.77 19.50 -12.01
C ARG A 244 -5.86 20.46 -12.76
N ARG A 245 -5.29 21.46 -12.08
CA ARG A 245 -4.34 22.41 -12.70
C ARG A 245 -3.13 21.70 -13.32
N THR A 246 -2.66 20.65 -12.66
CA THR A 246 -1.55 19.83 -13.17
C THR A 246 -1.95 19.07 -14.43
N ALA A 247 -3.17 18.51 -14.48
CA ALA A 247 -3.68 17.80 -15.64
C ALA A 247 -3.88 18.73 -16.85
N GLU A 248 -4.44 19.91 -16.64
CA GLU A 248 -4.62 20.93 -17.68
C GLU A 248 -3.28 21.30 -18.32
N ARG A 249 -2.26 21.61 -17.51
CA ARG A 249 -0.91 21.93 -18.01
C ARG A 249 -0.29 20.77 -18.81
N VAL A 250 -0.47 19.54 -18.35
CA VAL A 250 -0.02 18.33 -19.05
C VAL A 250 -0.67 18.19 -20.43
N GLU A 251 -1.98 18.46 -20.52
CA GLU A 251 -2.71 18.41 -21.78
C GLU A 251 -2.27 19.53 -22.73
N GLU A 252 -2.06 20.74 -22.22
CA GLU A 252 -1.52 21.87 -23.00
C GLU A 252 -0.14 21.57 -23.57
N GLU A 253 0.78 21.04 -22.76
CA GLU A 253 2.12 20.63 -23.20
C GLU A 253 2.04 19.54 -24.28
N ARG A 254 1.13 18.56 -24.12
CA ARG A 254 0.90 17.51 -25.11
C ARG A 254 0.41 18.10 -26.43
N ASP A 255 -0.57 18.98 -26.38
CA ASP A 255 -1.18 19.56 -27.57
C ASP A 255 -0.18 20.48 -28.29
N TRP A 256 0.65 21.22 -27.55
CA TRP A 256 1.77 21.98 -28.10
C TRP A 256 2.80 21.09 -28.82
N LEU A 257 3.20 19.95 -28.22
CA LEU A 257 4.12 19.00 -28.84
C LEU A 257 3.55 18.40 -30.14
N LEU A 258 2.24 18.12 -30.16
CA LEU A 258 1.56 17.58 -31.35
C LEU A 258 1.52 18.59 -32.50
N GLN A 259 1.46 19.89 -32.20
CA GLN A 259 1.44 20.97 -33.19
C GLN A 259 2.84 21.37 -33.69
N THR A 260 3.86 21.25 -32.84
CA THR A 260 5.21 21.78 -33.13
C THR A 260 6.12 20.79 -33.86
N ILE A 261 5.88 19.48 -33.73
CA ILE A 261 6.71 18.44 -34.37
C ILE A 261 6.18 18.15 -35.79
N PRO A 262 6.95 18.41 -36.86
CA PRO A 262 6.53 18.11 -38.23
C PRO A 262 6.20 16.63 -38.42
N ALA A 263 5.19 16.33 -39.22
CA ALA A 263 4.73 14.96 -39.49
C ALA A 263 5.83 14.02 -40.04
N GLN A 264 6.91 14.58 -40.61
CA GLN A 264 8.02 13.87 -41.24
C GLN A 264 9.05 13.27 -40.25
N ALA A 265 8.93 13.56 -38.95
CA ALA A 265 9.81 12.99 -37.91
C ALA A 265 9.15 11.85 -37.11
N ARG A 266 8.06 11.27 -37.63
CA ARG A 266 7.24 10.24 -36.96
C ARG A 266 7.40 8.82 -37.54
N ASP A 267 8.28 8.64 -38.52
CA ASP A 267 8.69 7.33 -39.06
C ASP A 267 9.97 6.82 -38.39
#